data_AF-A0AAX6I7B6-F1
#
_entry.id   AF-A0AAX6I7B6-F1
#
_cell.length_a   1.000
_cell.length_b   1.000
_cell.length_c   1.000
_cell.angle_alpha   90.00
_cell.angle_beta   90.00
_cell.angle_gamma   90.00
#
_symmetry.space_group_name_H-M   'P 1'
#
loop_
_entity.id
_entity.type
_entity.pdbx_description
1 polymer ?
#
loop_
_entity_poly.entity_id
_entity_poly.type
_entity_poly.pdbx_seq_one_letter_code
_entity_poly.pdbx_strand_id
1 'polypeptide(L)'
;MFLATTYDKVSEAWTKLSPNKLVLKRIASYAQSSADLLTNLILHGHSDSYTWECLVRTPLNNYDAIVLLHRDKLCYPQRLLFPTGVDHGKQVIQGKTSKEFYPYMAFGNALKSLEEAKTKLMVDFDPTNYFLEDLKASITEEFPDTFKVWYDSLGGDAIGLTWERKGTKKRSRDDAEETRRDPVDILKGLAEVGKGFVKSIYLLKAPKTPVVI
;
A
#
# COMPACT_ATOMS: atom_id res chain seq x y z
N MET A 1 -8.73 9.01 18.69
CA MET A 1 -8.21 10.37 18.85
C MET A 1 -9.36 11.22 19.37
N PHE A 2 -9.09 12.17 20.26
CA PHE A 2 -10.12 13.06 20.79
C PHE A 2 -9.80 14.48 20.35
N LEU A 3 -10.63 15.04 19.49
CA LEU A 3 -10.55 16.40 18.99
C LEU A 3 -11.82 17.15 19.42
N ALA A 4 -11.70 17.93 20.49
CA ALA A 4 -12.79 18.78 20.94
C ALA A 4 -12.65 20.19 20.39
N THR A 5 -13.77 20.73 19.89
CA THR A 5 -13.91 22.13 19.50
C THR A 5 -15.17 22.72 20.12
N THR A 6 -15.40 24.02 19.96
CA THR A 6 -16.65 24.66 20.38
C THR A 6 -17.88 24.08 19.67
N TYR A 7 -17.72 23.59 18.45
CA TYR A 7 -18.75 22.97 17.61
C TYR A 7 -18.93 21.47 17.86
N ASP A 8 -17.88 20.78 18.33
CA ASP A 8 -17.89 19.35 18.63
C ASP A 8 -17.16 19.08 19.94
N LYS A 9 -17.88 19.22 21.06
CA LYS A 9 -17.31 19.09 22.41
C LYS A 9 -16.97 17.65 22.80
N VAL A 10 -17.64 16.69 22.17
CA VAL A 10 -17.54 15.25 22.49
C VAL A 10 -16.71 14.48 21.46
N SER A 11 -16.16 15.16 20.45
CA SER A 11 -15.28 14.59 19.44
C SER A 11 -15.96 13.50 18.59
N GLU A 12 -17.26 13.66 18.31
CA GLU A 12 -18.04 12.67 17.55
C GLU A 12 -18.00 12.89 16.04
N ALA A 13 -17.79 14.12 15.56
CA ALA A 13 -17.97 14.45 14.15
C ALA A 13 -16.86 13.86 13.26
N TRP A 14 -15.62 13.83 13.75
CA TRP A 14 -14.45 13.56 12.89
C TRP A 14 -13.69 12.28 13.25
N THR A 15 -13.71 11.85 14.51
CA THR A 15 -12.81 10.79 15.01
C THR A 15 -13.51 9.57 15.60
N LYS A 16 -14.83 9.49 15.47
CA LYS A 16 -15.66 8.43 16.06
C LYS A 16 -15.37 7.05 15.46
N LEU A 17 -15.24 6.97 14.14
CA LEU A 17 -15.04 5.72 13.40
C LEU A 17 -13.57 5.46 13.02
N SER A 18 -12.85 6.52 12.69
CA SER A 18 -11.45 6.46 12.27
C SER A 18 -10.70 7.70 12.73
N PRO A 19 -9.37 7.67 12.88
CA PRO A 19 -8.49 6.52 12.72
C PRO A 19 -8.59 5.53 13.89
N ASN A 20 -8.40 4.24 13.59
CA ASN A 20 -8.37 3.19 14.61
C ASN A 20 -7.06 3.20 15.42
N LYS A 21 -7.01 2.42 16.51
CA LYS A 21 -5.86 2.38 17.43
C LYS A 21 -4.52 2.07 16.74
N LEU A 22 -4.50 1.17 15.75
CA LEU A 22 -3.27 0.81 15.05
C LEU A 22 -2.80 1.93 14.11
N VAL A 23 -3.74 2.55 13.39
CA VAL A 23 -3.45 3.72 12.55
C VAL A 23 -2.91 4.86 13.43
N LEU A 24 -3.52 5.11 14.59
CA LEU A 24 -3.07 6.15 15.51
C LEU A 24 -1.67 5.90 16.06
N LYS A 25 -1.34 4.66 16.43
CA LYS A 25 0.03 4.30 16.84
C LYS A 25 1.02 4.58 15.72
N ARG A 26 0.71 4.22 14.47
CA ARG A 26 1.57 4.49 13.32
C ARG A 26 1.75 6.00 13.10
N ILE A 27 0.69 6.79 13.16
CA ILE A 27 0.76 8.26 13.05
C ILE A 27 1.67 8.84 14.14
N ALA A 28 1.50 8.42 15.39
CA ALA A 28 2.33 8.89 16.49
C ALA A 28 3.80 8.52 16.31
N SER A 29 4.11 7.28 15.91
CA SER A 29 5.48 6.84 15.64
C SER A 29 6.12 7.61 14.48
N TYR A 30 5.38 7.92 13.42
CA TYR A 30 5.89 8.71 12.30
C TYR A 30 6.16 10.15 12.74
N ALA A 31 5.23 10.77 13.47
CA ALA A 31 5.41 12.12 13.99
C ALA A 31 6.63 12.23 14.90
N GLN A 32 6.84 11.25 15.79
CA GLN A 32 8.01 11.20 16.67
C GLN A 32 9.31 11.07 15.86
N SER A 33 9.37 10.10 14.93
CA SER A 33 10.54 9.90 14.08
C SER A 33 10.87 11.13 13.22
N SER A 34 9.85 11.82 12.71
CA SER A 34 10.04 13.06 11.93
C SER A 34 10.51 14.22 12.81
N ALA A 35 9.99 14.35 14.03
CA ALA A 35 10.44 15.36 14.98
C ALA A 35 11.90 15.16 15.39
N ASP A 36 12.31 13.91 15.65
CA ASP A 36 13.69 13.55 15.96
C ASP A 36 14.62 13.86 14.77
N LEU A 37 14.21 13.48 13.55
CA LEU A 37 14.94 13.79 12.33
C LEU A 37 15.11 15.30 12.14
N LEU A 38 14.03 16.07 12.21
CA LEU A 38 14.05 17.54 12.08
C LEU A 38 14.93 18.20 13.14
N THR A 39 14.83 17.73 14.39
CA THR A 39 15.66 18.24 15.49
C THR A 39 17.14 18.00 15.20
N ASN A 40 17.50 16.79 14.76
CA ASN A 40 18.87 16.47 14.40
C ASN A 40 19.37 17.31 13.22
N LEU A 41 18.54 17.51 12.20
CA LEU A 41 18.86 18.34 11.04
C LEU A 41 19.13 19.79 11.42
N ILE A 42 18.27 20.38 12.26
CA ILE A 42 18.39 21.77 12.73
C ILE A 42 19.63 21.95 13.61
N LEU A 43 19.89 21.02 14.52
CA LEU A 43 20.98 21.14 15.49
C LEU A 43 22.36 20.80 14.91
N HIS A 44 22.43 19.83 13.99
CA HIS A 44 23.71 19.30 13.48
C HIS A 44 24.01 19.74 12.04
N GLY A 45 23.10 20.46 11.38
CA GLY A 45 23.33 21.06 10.06
C GLY A 45 23.57 20.06 8.93
N HIS A 46 23.15 18.81 9.07
CA HIS A 46 23.29 17.81 8.01
C HIS A 46 22.39 18.16 6.82
N SER A 47 22.98 18.41 5.66
CA SER A 47 22.26 18.94 4.48
C SER A 47 22.33 17.98 3.29
N ASP A 48 22.23 16.67 3.52
CA ASP A 48 22.09 15.73 2.41
C ASP A 48 20.65 15.78 1.90
N SER A 49 20.47 15.95 0.59
CA SER A 49 19.13 16.06 -0.04
C SER A 49 18.23 14.88 0.31
N TYR A 50 18.81 13.67 0.38
CA TYR A 50 18.12 12.44 0.75
C TYR A 50 17.46 12.52 2.15
N THR A 51 18.06 13.27 3.08
CA THR A 51 17.62 13.33 4.47
C THR A 51 16.29 14.08 4.61
N TRP A 52 16.06 15.10 3.79
CA TRP A 52 14.79 15.84 3.79
C TRP A 52 13.68 15.06 3.11
N GLU A 53 13.99 14.32 2.05
CA GLU A 53 13.02 13.48 1.34
C GLU A 53 12.45 12.38 2.25
N CYS A 54 13.20 11.91 3.25
CA CYS A 54 12.71 10.94 4.25
C CYS A 54 11.47 11.43 5.03
N LEU A 55 11.21 12.74 5.13
CA LEU A 55 10.02 13.28 5.80
C LEU A 55 8.73 13.02 5.01
N VAL A 56 8.84 12.90 3.69
CA VAL A 56 7.73 12.78 2.74
C VAL A 56 7.70 11.43 2.03
N ARG A 57 8.77 10.64 2.15
CA ARG A 57 8.83 9.27 1.66
C ARG A 57 8.17 8.32 2.65
N THR A 58 7.36 7.40 2.13
CA THR A 58 6.78 6.34 2.95
C THR A 58 7.86 5.35 3.40
N PRO A 59 8.03 5.10 4.72
CA PRO A 59 9.03 4.16 5.22
C PRO A 59 8.59 2.71 4.96
N LEU A 60 9.23 2.07 3.97
CA LEU A 60 8.89 0.74 3.48
C LEU A 60 9.16 -0.39 4.48
N ASN A 61 10.12 -0.20 5.37
CA ASN A 61 10.50 -1.16 6.42
C ASN A 61 9.38 -1.47 7.42
N ASN A 62 8.30 -0.69 7.44
CA ASN A 62 7.15 -0.87 8.33
C ASN A 62 6.11 -1.86 7.80
N TYR A 63 6.30 -2.37 6.58
CA TYR A 63 5.45 -3.39 5.98
C TYR A 63 6.05 -4.78 6.13
N ASP A 64 5.18 -5.78 6.06
CA ASP A 64 5.58 -7.19 6.04
C ASP A 64 5.76 -7.69 4.61
N ALA A 65 4.98 -7.16 3.66
CA ALA A 65 5.18 -7.33 2.23
C ALA A 65 4.88 -6.02 1.48
N ILE A 66 5.45 -5.87 0.28
CA ILE A 66 5.30 -4.70 -0.58
C ILE A 66 4.95 -5.16 -1.98
N VAL A 67 3.89 -4.58 -2.55
CA VAL A 67 3.51 -4.74 -3.95
C VAL A 67 3.95 -3.47 -4.68
N LEU A 68 4.91 -3.58 -5.59
CA LEU A 68 5.31 -2.49 -6.46
C LEU A 68 4.52 -2.52 -7.76
N LEU A 69 4.10 -1.34 -8.21
CA LEU A 69 3.31 -1.14 -9.42
C LEU A 69 4.19 -0.66 -10.57
N HIS A 70 3.75 -0.91 -11.80
CA HIS A 70 4.37 -0.33 -13.00
C HIS A 70 4.08 1.17 -13.04
N ARG A 71 5.13 1.99 -12.88
CA ARG A 71 5.03 3.46 -12.82
C ARG A 71 4.39 4.07 -14.06
N ASP A 72 4.71 3.53 -15.23
CA ASP A 72 4.18 3.92 -16.53
C ASP A 72 2.70 3.55 -16.72
N LYS A 73 2.12 2.80 -15.77
CA LYS A 73 0.71 2.38 -15.77
C LYS A 73 -0.12 3.05 -14.67
N LEU A 74 0.49 3.89 -13.83
CA LEU A 74 -0.27 4.70 -12.88
C LEU A 74 -1.20 5.67 -13.62
N CYS A 75 -2.28 6.12 -12.97
CA CYS A 75 -3.19 7.11 -13.55
C CYS A 75 -2.45 8.43 -13.88
N TYR A 76 -1.52 8.84 -13.01
CA TYR A 76 -0.71 10.04 -13.17
C TYR A 76 0.78 9.78 -12.90
N PRO A 77 1.52 9.11 -13.82
CA PRO A 77 2.93 8.77 -13.63
C PRO A 77 3.82 9.99 -13.34
N GLN A 78 3.56 11.14 -13.95
CA GLN A 78 4.32 12.38 -13.73
C GLN A 78 4.10 13.02 -12.35
N ARG A 79 3.10 12.58 -11.57
CA ARG A 79 2.88 13.06 -10.20
C ARG A 79 3.66 12.27 -9.16
N LEU A 80 4.29 11.15 -9.55
CA LEU A 80 5.11 10.33 -8.66
C LEU A 80 6.43 11.05 -8.32
N LEU A 81 6.46 11.74 -7.17
CA LEU A 81 7.63 12.49 -6.72
C LEU A 81 8.79 11.59 -6.28
N PHE A 82 8.47 10.52 -5.54
CA PHE A 82 9.47 9.64 -4.95
C PHE A 82 9.21 8.20 -5.39
N PRO A 83 9.84 7.75 -6.48
CA PRO A 83 9.66 6.40 -6.96
C PRO A 83 10.18 5.38 -5.94
N THR A 84 9.38 4.38 -5.63
CA THR A 84 9.71 3.39 -4.62
C THR A 84 10.82 2.48 -5.12
N GLY A 85 11.90 2.39 -4.33
CA GLY A 85 12.96 1.40 -4.48
C GLY A 85 12.93 0.44 -3.29
N VAL A 86 12.92 -0.86 -3.57
CA VAL A 86 13.05 -1.90 -2.54
C VAL A 86 14.39 -2.58 -2.75
N ASP A 87 15.28 -2.43 -1.77
CA ASP A 87 16.64 -2.97 -1.77
C ASP A 87 16.82 -4.15 -0.79
N HIS A 88 15.75 -4.53 -0.08
CA HIS A 88 15.75 -5.59 0.93
C HIS A 88 14.52 -6.49 0.84
N GLY A 89 14.62 -7.67 1.46
CA GLY A 89 13.57 -8.69 1.46
C GLY A 89 13.64 -9.67 0.29
N LYS A 90 12.79 -10.70 0.32
CA LYS A 90 12.73 -11.74 -0.71
C LYS A 90 11.77 -11.28 -1.81
N GLN A 91 12.27 -11.05 -3.01
CA GLN A 91 11.40 -10.90 -4.17
C GLN A 91 10.74 -12.26 -4.45
N VAL A 92 9.43 -12.32 -4.26
CA VAL A 92 8.66 -13.55 -4.50
C VAL A 92 8.10 -13.60 -5.91
N ILE A 93 7.83 -12.43 -6.50
CA ILE A 93 7.15 -12.32 -7.80
C ILE A 93 7.77 -11.20 -8.62
N GLN A 94 7.87 -11.43 -9.93
CA GLN A 94 8.22 -10.44 -10.93
C GLN A 94 7.14 -10.45 -12.02
N GLY A 95 6.39 -9.36 -12.11
CA GLY A 95 5.34 -9.18 -13.10
C GLY A 95 5.90 -8.67 -14.43
N LYS A 96 5.10 -8.87 -15.49
CA LYS A 96 5.33 -8.29 -16.81
C LYS A 96 4.32 -7.16 -17.01
N THR A 97 4.78 -6.04 -17.55
CA THR A 97 3.92 -4.90 -17.86
C THR A 97 2.94 -5.26 -18.99
N SER A 98 1.68 -4.81 -18.86
CA SER A 98 0.70 -4.94 -19.94
C SER A 98 1.00 -3.97 -21.08
N LYS A 99 0.76 -4.41 -22.32
CA LYS A 99 0.80 -3.55 -23.52
C LYS A 99 -0.59 -3.06 -23.93
N GLU A 100 -1.63 -3.49 -23.23
CA GLU A 100 -3.03 -3.23 -23.59
C GLU A 100 -3.52 -1.88 -23.04
N PHE A 101 -2.95 -1.44 -21.92
CA PHE A 101 -3.32 -0.18 -21.27
C PHE A 101 -2.16 0.81 -21.27
N TYR A 102 -2.46 2.08 -21.57
CA TYR A 102 -1.55 3.21 -21.38
C TYR A 102 -2.34 4.39 -20.79
N PRO A 103 -1.82 5.05 -19.74
CA PRO A 103 -2.51 6.19 -19.12
C PRO A 103 -2.58 7.41 -20.06
N TYR A 104 -1.71 7.46 -21.07
CA TYR A 104 -1.73 8.48 -22.12
C TYR A 104 -1.95 7.83 -23.48
N MET A 105 -2.90 8.38 -24.23
CA MET A 105 -3.01 8.10 -25.65
C MET A 105 -2.00 8.97 -26.40
N ALA A 106 -0.99 8.33 -26.99
CA ALA A 106 -0.20 8.99 -28.00
C ALA A 106 -1.10 9.20 -29.24
N PHE A 107 -1.48 10.44 -29.51
CA PHE A 107 -2.27 10.82 -30.69
C PHE A 107 -1.51 10.61 -32.03
N GLY A 108 -0.27 10.12 -32.01
CA GLY A 108 0.52 9.83 -33.20
C GLY A 108 0.20 8.46 -33.79
N ASN A 109 -0.35 8.45 -35.02
CA ASN A 109 -0.56 7.31 -35.93
C ASN A 109 -1.42 6.12 -35.43
N ALA A 110 -1.72 6.01 -34.13
CA ALA A 110 -2.41 4.86 -33.54
C ALA A 110 -3.94 5.00 -33.53
N LEU A 111 -4.47 6.22 -33.64
CA LEU A 111 -5.90 6.50 -33.69
C LEU A 111 -6.27 6.99 -35.08
N LYS A 112 -6.95 6.14 -35.85
CA LYS A 112 -7.32 6.44 -37.24
C LYS A 112 -8.54 7.35 -37.32
N SER A 113 -9.31 7.50 -36.23
CA SER A 113 -10.46 8.39 -36.14
C SER A 113 -10.81 8.79 -34.70
N LEU A 114 -11.60 9.86 -34.56
CA LEU A 114 -12.15 10.31 -33.28
C LEU A 114 -13.07 9.25 -32.63
N GLU A 115 -13.80 8.48 -33.43
CA GLU A 115 -14.70 7.43 -32.94
C GLU A 115 -13.93 6.23 -32.37
N GLU A 116 -12.79 5.89 -32.98
CA GLU A 116 -11.87 4.90 -32.41
C GLU A 116 -11.23 5.41 -31.10
N ALA A 117 -10.99 6.73 -31.01
CA ALA A 117 -10.45 7.34 -29.79
C ALA A 117 -11.46 7.25 -28.64
N LYS A 118 -12.74 7.58 -28.89
CA LYS A 118 -13.80 7.52 -27.88
C LYS A 118 -14.02 6.13 -27.31
N THR A 119 -13.90 5.08 -28.13
CA THR A 119 -14.10 3.69 -27.67
C THR A 119 -12.93 3.15 -26.86
N LYS A 120 -11.72 3.67 -27.09
CA LYS A 120 -10.51 3.26 -26.36
C LYS A 120 -10.21 4.15 -25.15
N LEU A 121 -10.78 5.36 -25.09
CA LEU A 121 -10.50 6.34 -24.05
C LEU A 121 -11.35 6.04 -22.82
N MET A 122 -10.68 5.70 -21.73
CA MET A 122 -11.30 5.61 -20.41
C MET A 122 -11.02 6.90 -19.64
N VAL A 123 -12.01 7.78 -19.58
CA VAL A 123 -11.91 9.06 -18.85
C VAL A 123 -11.99 8.79 -17.35
N ASP A 124 -11.15 9.48 -16.57
CA ASP A 124 -11.05 9.34 -15.10
C ASP A 124 -10.80 7.91 -14.59
N PHE A 125 -10.26 7.05 -15.43
CA PHE A 125 -9.90 5.70 -15.05
C PHE A 125 -8.63 5.70 -14.18
N ASP A 126 -8.77 5.28 -12.93
CA ASP A 126 -7.65 5.05 -12.01
C ASP A 126 -7.44 3.55 -11.77
N PRO A 127 -6.50 2.91 -12.50
CA PRO A 127 -6.24 1.48 -12.35
C PRO A 127 -5.80 1.11 -10.93
N THR A 128 -5.25 2.06 -10.17
CA THR A 128 -4.81 1.83 -8.80
C THR A 128 -6.00 1.59 -7.87
N ASN A 129 -7.07 2.39 -8.01
CA ASN A 129 -8.26 2.23 -7.17
C ASN A 129 -8.98 0.93 -7.49
N TYR A 130 -9.17 0.58 -8.77
CA TYR A 130 -9.76 -0.70 -9.17
C TYR A 130 -8.94 -1.88 -8.62
N PHE A 131 -7.62 -1.84 -8.79
CA PHE A 131 -6.77 -2.89 -8.25
C PHE A 131 -6.85 -2.97 -6.72
N LEU A 132 -6.95 -1.84 -6.00
CA LEU A 132 -7.09 -1.83 -4.55
C LEU A 132 -8.43 -2.39 -4.07
N GLU A 133 -9.51 -2.18 -4.82
CA GLU A 133 -10.82 -2.76 -4.53
C GLU A 133 -10.78 -4.28 -4.75
N ASP A 134 -10.27 -4.74 -5.88
CA ASP A 134 -10.11 -6.16 -6.18
C ASP A 134 -9.18 -6.84 -5.17
N LEU A 135 -8.09 -6.17 -4.79
CA LEU A 135 -7.16 -6.62 -3.76
C LEU A 135 -7.85 -6.78 -2.40
N LYS A 136 -8.65 -5.80 -1.98
CA LYS A 136 -9.38 -5.85 -0.72
C LYS A 136 -10.48 -6.93 -0.76
N ALA A 137 -11.18 -7.08 -1.88
CA ALA A 137 -12.19 -8.11 -2.09
C ALA A 137 -11.54 -9.50 -2.01
N SER A 138 -10.47 -9.76 -2.78
CA SER A 138 -9.73 -11.02 -2.75
C SER A 138 -9.19 -11.34 -1.36
N ILE A 139 -8.61 -10.37 -0.64
CA ILE A 139 -8.17 -10.57 0.75
C ILE A 139 -9.36 -10.86 1.67
N THR A 140 -10.50 -10.21 1.50
CA THR A 140 -11.67 -10.42 2.38
C THR A 140 -12.37 -11.75 2.11
N GLU A 141 -12.46 -12.16 0.85
CA GLU A 141 -13.17 -13.38 0.42
C GLU A 141 -12.30 -14.64 0.52
N GLU A 142 -11.06 -14.58 0.04
CA GLU A 142 -10.17 -15.74 0.00
C GLU A 142 -9.27 -15.85 1.24
N PHE A 143 -8.96 -14.73 1.91
CA PHE A 143 -7.96 -14.65 2.98
C PHE A 143 -8.36 -13.75 4.17
N PRO A 144 -9.58 -13.90 4.72
CA PRO A 144 -10.10 -12.96 5.72
C PRO A 144 -9.14 -12.79 6.90
N ASP A 145 -8.97 -11.54 7.35
CA ASP A 145 -8.10 -11.12 8.45
C ASP A 145 -6.61 -11.52 8.29
N THR A 146 -6.10 -11.67 7.07
CA THR A 146 -4.68 -12.01 6.84
C THR A 146 -3.80 -10.78 6.74
N PHE A 147 -4.21 -9.81 5.91
CA PHE A 147 -3.44 -8.61 5.63
C PHE A 147 -4.27 -7.36 5.79
N LYS A 148 -3.65 -6.34 6.39
CA LYS A 148 -4.08 -4.96 6.25
C LYS A 148 -3.32 -4.29 5.11
N VAL A 149 -4.08 -3.73 4.17
CA VAL A 149 -3.57 -3.01 3.00
C VAL A 149 -3.34 -1.53 3.34
N TRP A 150 -2.23 -0.99 2.86
CA TRP A 150 -1.83 0.40 3.01
C TRP A 150 -1.38 0.94 1.67
N TYR A 151 -1.89 2.10 1.27
CA TYR A 151 -1.52 2.75 0.03
C TYR A 151 -1.56 4.27 0.22
N ASP A 152 -0.81 4.98 -0.62
CA ASP A 152 -0.87 6.43 -0.71
C ASP A 152 -1.88 6.83 -1.79
N SER A 153 -2.98 7.45 -1.38
CA SER A 153 -4.03 7.93 -2.29
C SER A 153 -3.60 9.13 -3.14
N LEU A 154 -2.47 9.77 -2.83
CA LEU A 154 -1.99 10.95 -3.55
C LEU A 154 -1.03 10.62 -4.70
N GLY A 155 -0.63 9.34 -4.87
CA GLY A 155 0.07 8.89 -6.07
C GLY A 155 1.41 8.18 -5.82
N GLY A 156 1.39 7.10 -5.04
CA GLY A 156 2.54 6.20 -4.87
C GLY A 156 2.56 5.03 -5.87
N ASP A 157 3.75 4.49 -6.15
CA ASP A 157 3.95 3.28 -6.96
C ASP A 157 4.06 1.99 -6.12
N ALA A 158 3.66 2.05 -4.84
CA ALA A 158 3.77 0.95 -3.90
C ALA A 158 2.54 0.80 -3.01
N ILE A 159 2.16 -0.45 -2.76
CA ILE A 159 1.14 -0.85 -1.79
C ILE A 159 1.84 -1.68 -0.71
N GLY A 160 1.70 -1.25 0.53
CA GLY A 160 2.24 -1.93 1.70
C GLY A 160 1.22 -2.87 2.32
N LEU A 161 1.66 -4.08 2.69
CA LEU A 161 0.85 -5.08 3.36
C LEU A 161 1.42 -5.34 4.76
N THR A 162 0.57 -5.39 5.77
CA THR A 162 0.96 -5.83 7.12
C THR A 162 0.11 -6.99 7.58
N TRP A 163 0.69 -8.00 8.22
CA TRP A 163 -0.01 -9.12 8.82
C TRP A 163 -1.02 -8.59 9.85
N GLU A 164 -2.27 -8.96 9.70
CA GLU A 164 -3.28 -8.70 10.72
C GLU A 164 -3.14 -9.75 11.82
N ARG A 165 -2.73 -9.31 13.02
CA ARG A 165 -2.63 -10.22 14.16
C ARG A 165 -4.03 -10.45 14.70
N LYS A 166 -4.62 -11.63 14.44
CA LYS A 166 -5.78 -12.09 15.20
C LYS A 166 -5.44 -11.94 16.68
N GLY A 167 -6.17 -11.07 17.37
CA GLY A 167 -5.93 -10.78 18.78
C GLY A 167 -5.97 -12.08 19.58
N THR A 168 -5.11 -12.18 20.59
CA THR A 168 -5.10 -13.21 21.63
C THR A 168 -6.42 -13.19 22.42
N LYS A 169 -7.54 -13.51 21.78
CA LYS A 169 -8.74 -13.95 22.50
C LYS A 169 -8.52 -15.42 22.77
N LYS A 170 -8.15 -15.71 24.01
CA LYS A 170 -8.26 -17.03 24.64
C LYS A 170 -9.65 -17.59 24.31
N ARG A 171 -9.76 -18.40 23.27
CA ARG A 171 -10.94 -19.21 22.94
C ARG A 171 -10.46 -20.61 22.62
N SER A 172 -11.31 -21.53 23.04
CA SER A 172 -11.02 -22.92 23.37
C SER A 172 -10.37 -23.70 22.25
N ARG A 173 -9.47 -24.57 22.68
CA ARG A 173 -9.18 -25.87 22.08
C ARG A 173 -10.48 -26.51 21.60
N ASP A 174 -10.74 -26.41 20.30
CA ASP A 174 -11.00 -27.55 19.41
C ASP A 174 -11.19 -27.04 17.97
N ASP A 175 -10.59 -27.80 17.06
CA ASP A 175 -10.88 -27.91 15.63
C ASP A 175 -10.59 -26.73 14.71
N ALA A 176 -9.35 -26.67 14.24
CA ALA A 176 -9.01 -27.18 12.92
C ALA A 176 -7.56 -26.82 12.63
N GLU A 177 -6.80 -27.76 12.05
CA GLU A 177 -5.67 -27.43 11.19
C GLU A 177 -6.20 -26.55 10.06
N GLU A 178 -6.34 -25.24 10.33
CA GLU A 178 -6.55 -24.25 9.30
C GLU A 178 -5.29 -24.35 8.44
N THR A 179 -5.41 -24.98 7.27
CA THR A 179 -4.36 -25.13 6.27
C THR A 179 -3.80 -23.74 5.99
N ARG A 180 -2.82 -23.30 6.77
CA ARG A 180 -2.19 -21.99 6.61
C ARG A 180 -1.47 -22.07 5.29
N ARG A 181 -2.13 -21.62 4.23
CA ARG A 181 -1.54 -21.49 2.91
C ARG A 181 -0.27 -20.68 3.07
N ASP A 182 0.77 -21.10 2.36
CA ASP A 182 2.05 -20.41 2.38
C ASP A 182 1.79 -18.92 2.06
N PRO A 183 2.27 -17.97 2.90
CA PRO A 183 2.33 -16.55 2.58
C PRO A 183 2.67 -16.25 1.12
N VAL A 184 3.59 -17.04 0.55
CA VAL A 184 4.00 -16.89 -0.85
C VAL A 184 2.86 -17.20 -1.82
N ASP A 185 2.03 -18.21 -1.55
CA ASP A 185 0.90 -18.56 -2.41
C ASP A 185 -0.22 -17.52 -2.36
N ILE A 186 -0.43 -16.89 -1.20
CA ILE A 186 -1.34 -15.75 -1.08
C ILE A 186 -0.83 -14.60 -1.94
N LEU A 187 0.45 -14.24 -1.81
CA LEU A 187 1.07 -13.18 -2.61
C LEU A 187 1.03 -13.50 -4.12
N LYS A 188 1.11 -14.78 -4.52
CA LYS A 188 0.93 -15.19 -5.93
C LYS A 188 -0.49 -14.91 -6.42
N GLY A 189 -1.51 -15.23 -5.62
CA GLY A 189 -2.90 -14.87 -5.92
C GLY A 189 -3.06 -13.37 -6.17
N LEU A 190 -2.46 -12.54 -5.31
CA LEU A 190 -2.49 -11.08 -5.47
C LEU A 190 -1.82 -10.59 -6.76
N ALA A 191 -0.74 -11.24 -7.18
CA ALA A 191 -0.09 -10.89 -8.43
C ALA A 191 -0.90 -11.27 -9.68
N GLU A 192 -1.69 -12.34 -9.62
CA GLU A 192 -2.58 -12.71 -10.72
C GLU A 192 -3.73 -11.72 -10.85
N VAL A 193 -4.32 -11.26 -9.74
CA VAL A 193 -5.33 -10.17 -9.77
C VAL A 193 -4.74 -8.90 -10.39
N GLY A 194 -3.50 -8.56 -10.03
CA GLY A 194 -2.81 -7.37 -10.53
C GLY A 194 -2.01 -7.57 -11.82
N LYS A 195 -2.26 -8.64 -12.58
CA LYS A 195 -1.43 -9.01 -13.74
C LYS A 195 -1.37 -7.88 -14.76
N GLY A 196 -0.16 -7.52 -15.19
CA GLY A 196 0.05 -6.41 -16.13
C GLY A 196 0.22 -5.04 -15.46
N PHE A 197 -0.20 -4.90 -14.20
CA PHE A 197 -0.08 -3.67 -13.41
C PHE A 197 0.94 -3.81 -12.27
N VAL A 198 0.98 -4.97 -11.61
CA VAL A 198 1.98 -5.30 -10.59
C VAL A 198 3.32 -5.58 -11.25
N LYS A 199 4.35 -4.84 -10.82
CA LYS A 199 5.74 -4.98 -11.28
C LYS A 199 6.47 -6.07 -10.51
N SER A 200 6.32 -6.11 -9.19
CA SER A 200 7.02 -7.07 -8.33
C SER A 200 6.43 -7.09 -6.93
N ILE A 201 6.50 -8.24 -6.26
CA ILE A 201 6.10 -8.37 -4.86
C ILE A 201 7.31 -8.82 -4.02
N TYR A 202 7.55 -8.11 -2.93
CA TYR A 202 8.61 -8.39 -1.97
C TYR A 202 7.99 -8.82 -0.64
N LEU A 203 8.46 -9.95 -0.10
CA LEU A 203 8.19 -10.36 1.26
C LEU A 203 9.35 -9.90 2.14
N LEU A 204 9.08 -8.95 3.03
CA LEU A 204 10.09 -8.35 3.92
C LEU A 204 10.17 -9.10 5.26
N LYS A 205 9.02 -9.53 5.80
CA LYS A 205 8.93 -10.19 7.10
C LYS A 205 8.01 -11.39 7.01
N ALA A 206 8.53 -12.55 7.43
CA ALA A 206 7.71 -13.75 7.58
C ALA A 206 6.59 -13.52 8.60
N PRO A 207 5.44 -14.23 8.47
CA PRO A 207 4.41 -14.20 9.50
C PRO A 207 5.01 -14.63 10.82
N LYS A 208 4.79 -13.85 11.87
CA LYS A 208 5.19 -14.26 13.22
C LYS A 208 4.27 -15.42 13.62
N THR A 209 4.80 -16.63 13.63
CA THR A 209 4.13 -17.76 14.30
C THR A 209 3.94 -17.39 15.77
N PRO A 210 2.78 -17.66 16.39
CA PRO A 210 2.69 -17.60 17.84
C PRO A 210 3.68 -18.62 18.39
N VAL A 211 4.69 -18.14 19.11
CA VAL A 211 5.58 -19.00 19.90
C VAL A 211 4.68 -19.68 20.93
N VAL A 212 4.45 -20.98 20.75
CA VAL A 212 3.86 -21.82 21.79
C VAL A 212 4.96 -22.00 22.83
N ILE A 213 4.85 -21.27 23.94
CA ILE A 213 5.62 -21.52 25.17
C ILE A 213 4.79 -22.49 26.00
#